data_AF-A0A8H3J7P7-F1
#
_entry.id   AF-A0A8H3J7P7-F1
#
_cell.length_a   1.000
_cell.length_b   1.000
_cell.length_c   1.000
_cell.angle_alpha   90.00
_cell.angle_beta   90.00
_cell.angle_gamma   90.00
#
_symmetry.space_group_name_H-M   'P 1'
#
loop_
_entity.id
_entity.type
_entity.pdbx_description
1 polymer ?
#
loop_
_entity_poly.entity_id
_entity_poly.type
_entity_poly.pdbx_seq_one_letter_code
_entity_poly.pdbx_strand_id
1 'polypeptide(L)'
;MPSLLQPKISAPNGHTNAHKLSEADVGCKKCTHGNKVTVDFPDGSFMFHSQWLHDARCDDGAARNALTAFCQQPTQTVHVESVQMSGSGTSATLDVAWNDGLSSKFPLPWLRVMATLVAVRLVEPQQTSEVPENKGWTVKSLEILEVSYNDLFSEDLDQEQLNDIILLTIDKILLPAHPGIIKIVDLPAPNVEDERNHINNLNTKVLKRLFGSVFVHPIRGSDQTFNVSSHNHDATRKVGLPNYDTSQVLLPHTDHAFYDNPIQVQGFYGLEGTSTNTWTSPLAALETLKREAPGSYSALCEAPMAIGRVSRFYGEPLYQATVDTAVTMKPGTCDQVKRMRWHPNLTGYLLSPYNEYKEARLAHQRFQEIMRRDTHQLKKTLRPGDLYIWDNFRLFHGREEVIDVPRTGVGQTVPEHVVHDRYRALCTARLKGRIDGDWLVHLPMPQLREMVQMFE
;
A
#
# COMPACT_ATOMS: atom_id res chain seq x y z
N MET A 1 31.87 -29.71 12.82
CA MET A 1 31.42 -28.34 13.07
C MET A 1 31.68 -27.49 11.84
N PRO A 2 30.68 -27.26 10.97
CA PRO A 2 30.80 -26.27 9.91
C PRO A 2 30.20 -24.93 10.37
N SER A 3 30.94 -23.87 10.07
CA SER A 3 30.63 -22.47 10.35
C SER A 3 29.34 -22.04 9.64
N LEU A 4 28.40 -21.50 10.42
CA LEU A 4 27.20 -20.80 9.93
C LEU A 4 27.65 -19.55 9.16
N LEU A 5 27.37 -19.54 7.86
CA LEU A 5 27.49 -18.37 6.99
C LEU A 5 26.37 -17.39 7.37
N GLN A 6 26.75 -16.21 7.84
CA GLN A 6 25.83 -15.08 7.99
C GLN A 6 25.31 -14.66 6.60
N PRO A 7 24.00 -14.54 6.39
CA PRO A 7 23.48 -14.02 5.13
C PRO A 7 23.78 -12.52 5.02
N LYS A 8 24.61 -12.14 4.05
CA LYS A 8 24.79 -10.75 3.63
C LYS A 8 23.53 -10.30 2.88
N ILE A 9 22.56 -9.78 3.62
CA ILE A 9 21.47 -9.01 3.03
C ILE A 9 22.06 -7.64 2.66
N SER A 10 22.26 -7.41 1.37
CA SER A 10 22.62 -6.10 0.84
C SER A 10 21.32 -5.33 0.59
N ALA A 11 21.14 -4.22 1.32
CA ALA A 11 20.03 -3.30 1.07
C ALA A 11 20.25 -2.56 -0.26
N PRO A 12 19.24 -2.47 -1.15
CA PRO A 12 19.35 -1.63 -2.34
C PRO A 12 19.29 -0.15 -1.93
N ASN A 13 20.31 0.61 -2.34
CA ASN A 13 20.43 2.07 -2.16
C ASN A 13 19.35 2.82 -2.96
N GLY A 14 18.15 2.91 -2.38
CA GLY A 14 17.07 3.78 -2.82
C GLY A 14 16.49 4.58 -1.66
N HIS A 15 17.35 4.97 -0.70
CA HIS A 15 16.93 5.66 0.50
C HIS A 15 16.68 7.14 0.20
N THR A 16 15.47 7.60 0.48
CA THR A 16 15.28 9.00 0.90
C THR A 16 16.21 9.23 2.09
N ASN A 17 17.08 10.23 2.01
CA ASN A 17 17.98 10.61 3.09
C ASN A 17 17.16 11.03 4.33
N ALA A 18 16.75 10.06 5.15
CA ALA A 18 16.39 10.31 6.53
C ALA A 18 17.69 10.71 7.22
N HIS A 19 18.02 11.99 7.16
CA HIS A 19 19.16 12.53 7.89
C HIS A 19 18.93 12.21 9.37
N LYS A 20 19.75 11.32 9.94
CA LYS A 20 19.78 11.11 11.40
C LYS A 20 19.88 12.49 12.04
N LEU A 21 18.96 12.79 12.97
CA LEU A 21 19.00 14.02 13.74
C LEU A 21 20.32 14.02 14.55
N SER A 22 21.39 14.58 13.97
CA SER A 22 22.63 14.86 14.69
C SER A 22 22.37 15.95 15.71
N GLU A 23 23.12 15.96 16.81
CA GLU A 23 23.04 16.93 17.93
C GLU A 23 23.24 18.42 17.55
N ALA A 24 23.27 18.77 16.25
CA ALA A 24 23.30 20.15 15.79
C ALA A 24 22.07 20.94 16.30
N ASP A 25 22.32 22.19 16.70
CA ASP A 25 21.36 23.09 17.34
C ASP A 25 20.07 23.25 16.52
N VAL A 26 19.04 22.49 16.90
CA VAL A 26 17.68 22.70 16.40
C VAL A 26 17.20 24.03 16.97
N GLY A 27 17.00 25.00 16.09
CA GLY A 27 16.53 26.33 16.44
C GLY A 27 15.01 26.41 16.43
N CYS A 28 14.44 27.31 17.23
CA CYS A 28 13.05 27.69 17.09
C CYS A 28 12.88 29.21 17.28
N LYS A 29 11.92 29.79 16.54
CA LYS A 29 11.55 31.20 16.67
C LYS A 29 10.06 31.40 16.37
N LYS A 30 9.38 32.20 17.19
CA LYS A 30 8.04 32.69 16.84
C LYS A 30 8.14 33.94 15.98
N CYS A 31 7.15 34.18 15.13
CA CYS A 31 7.04 35.46 14.43
C CYS A 31 6.58 36.58 15.40
N THR A 32 6.74 37.85 15.00
CA THR A 32 6.37 39.03 15.81
C THR A 32 4.90 39.00 16.27
N HIS A 33 4.00 38.47 15.44
CA HIS A 33 2.57 38.40 15.74
C HIS A 33 2.16 37.10 16.45
N GLY A 34 3.09 36.18 16.72
CA GLY A 34 2.80 34.88 17.35
C GLY A 34 1.93 33.93 16.51
N ASN A 35 1.53 34.29 15.29
CA ASN A 35 0.67 33.46 14.44
C ASN A 35 1.42 32.36 13.66
N LYS A 36 2.74 32.29 13.80
CA LYS A 36 3.62 31.32 13.14
C LYS A 36 4.82 30.98 14.01
N VAL A 37 5.32 29.76 13.86
CA VAL A 37 6.56 29.27 14.47
C VAL A 37 7.47 28.73 13.38
N THR A 38 8.74 29.12 13.37
CA THR A 38 9.77 28.50 12.53
C THR A 38 10.60 27.57 13.39
N VAL A 39 10.82 26.35 12.90
CA VAL A 39 11.73 25.36 13.49
C VAL A 39 12.82 25.05 12.46
N ASP A 40 14.06 25.14 12.91
CA ASP A 40 15.25 24.90 12.10
C ASP A 40 15.73 23.47 12.34
N PHE A 41 15.53 22.60 11.35
CA PHE A 41 16.03 21.23 11.35
C PHE A 41 17.34 21.13 10.55
N PRO A 42 18.13 20.06 10.70
CA PRO A 42 19.37 19.88 9.94
C PRO A 42 19.20 19.95 8.42
N ASP A 43 18.01 19.61 7.91
CA ASP A 43 17.69 19.63 6.49
C ASP A 43 16.92 20.89 6.03
N GLY A 44 16.65 21.84 6.92
CA GLY A 44 16.10 23.14 6.56
C GLY A 44 15.20 23.77 7.62
N SER A 45 14.77 24.99 7.33
CA SER A 45 13.85 25.76 8.17
C SER A 45 12.41 25.57 7.71
N PHE A 46 11.52 25.23 8.64
CA PHE A 46 10.11 24.96 8.37
C PHE A 46 9.22 25.86 9.23
N MET A 47 8.24 26.51 8.60
CA MET A 47 7.34 27.45 9.22
C MET A 47 5.94 26.86 9.35
N PHE A 48 5.46 26.74 10.57
CA PHE A 48 4.15 26.22 10.94
C PHE A 48 3.19 27.35 11.31
N HIS A 49 1.90 27.15 11.01
CA HIS A 49 0.84 27.99 11.56
C HIS A 49 0.65 27.71 13.07
N SER A 50 0.49 28.75 13.88
CA SER A 50 0.24 28.59 15.32
C SER A 50 -1.07 27.82 15.58
N GLN A 51 -2.13 28.13 14.84
CA GLN A 51 -3.41 27.43 14.95
C GLN A 51 -3.27 25.93 14.64
N TRP A 52 -2.50 25.57 13.62
CA TRP A 52 -2.30 24.17 13.28
C TRP A 52 -1.59 23.41 14.40
N LEU A 53 -0.53 24.00 14.98
CA LEU A 53 0.16 23.40 16.13
C LEU A 53 -0.79 23.23 17.32
N HIS A 54 -1.60 24.25 17.63
CA HIS A 54 -2.60 24.20 18.70
C HIS A 54 -3.67 23.12 18.45
N ASP A 55 -4.13 22.97 17.21
CA ASP A 55 -5.10 21.94 16.84
C ASP A 55 -4.51 20.51 16.86
N ALA A 56 -3.20 20.39 16.73
CA ALA A 56 -2.47 19.12 16.65
C ALA A 56 -1.94 18.61 18.01
N ARG A 57 -2.20 19.34 19.09
CA ARG A 57 -1.81 18.96 20.45
C ARG A 57 -2.39 17.61 20.83
N CYS A 58 -1.58 16.82 21.52
CA CYS A 58 -1.99 15.53 22.09
C CYS A 58 -1.72 15.48 23.61
N ASP A 59 -1.55 16.63 24.26
CA ASP A 59 -1.20 16.73 25.69
C ASP A 59 -2.30 16.13 26.61
N ASP A 60 -3.57 16.20 26.19
CA ASP A 60 -4.74 15.63 26.88
C ASP A 60 -5.19 14.28 26.27
N GLY A 61 -4.30 13.65 25.51
CA GLY A 61 -4.55 12.41 24.77
C GLY A 61 -4.82 12.64 23.29
N ALA A 62 -4.82 11.56 22.51
CA ALA A 62 -5.07 11.64 21.07
C ALA A 62 -6.52 12.03 20.71
N ALA A 63 -7.50 11.76 21.57
CA ALA A 63 -8.91 12.02 21.24
C ALA A 63 -9.33 13.43 21.67
N ARG A 64 -10.07 14.12 20.79
CA ARG A 64 -10.76 15.36 21.17
C ARG A 64 -12.01 15.05 21.97
N ASN A 65 -12.23 15.84 23.01
CA ASN A 65 -13.51 15.89 23.73
C ASN A 65 -14.43 16.95 23.11
N ALA A 66 -15.68 17.06 23.61
CA ALA A 66 -16.65 18.01 23.08
C ALA A 66 -16.18 19.47 23.11
N LEU A 67 -15.37 19.85 24.10
CA LEU A 67 -14.85 21.22 24.25
C LEU A 67 -13.72 21.53 23.26
N THR A 68 -12.96 20.51 22.85
CA THR A 68 -11.83 20.62 21.90
C THR A 68 -12.21 20.28 20.46
N ALA A 69 -13.49 19.96 20.22
CA ALA A 69 -14.03 19.79 18.87
C ALA A 69 -14.01 21.12 18.10
N PHE A 70 -13.75 21.05 16.79
CA PHE A 70 -13.61 22.26 15.95
C PHE A 70 -14.81 23.21 16.02
N CYS A 71 -16.03 22.70 16.21
CA CYS A 71 -17.23 23.52 16.31
C CYS A 71 -17.34 24.35 17.60
N GLN A 72 -16.56 24.01 18.63
CA GLN A 72 -16.52 24.73 19.91
C GLN A 72 -15.27 25.61 20.03
N GLN A 73 -14.32 25.49 19.11
CA GLN A 73 -13.12 26.31 19.12
C GLN A 73 -13.44 27.76 18.68
N PRO A 74 -12.82 28.77 19.33
CA PRO A 74 -12.97 30.16 18.90
C PRO A 74 -12.59 30.35 17.44
N THR A 75 -13.26 31.28 16.74
CA THR A 75 -12.91 31.65 15.36
C THR A 75 -11.61 32.45 15.28
N GLN A 76 -11.18 33.04 16.40
CA GLN A 76 -9.95 33.80 16.47
C GLN A 76 -8.75 32.83 16.53
N THR A 77 -7.74 33.11 15.70
CA THR A 77 -6.48 32.37 15.69
C THR A 77 -5.81 32.42 17.06
N VAL A 78 -5.39 31.26 17.56
CA VAL A 78 -4.57 31.15 18.76
C VAL A 78 -3.14 31.55 18.43
N HIS A 79 -2.53 32.35 19.30
CA HIS A 79 -1.19 32.91 19.12
C HIS A 79 -0.20 32.29 20.10
N VAL A 80 1.04 32.16 19.65
CA VAL A 80 2.17 31.71 20.46
C VAL A 80 2.69 32.85 21.32
N GLU A 81 2.59 32.65 22.63
CA GLU A 81 3.11 33.57 23.64
C GLU A 81 4.61 33.36 23.86
N SER A 82 5.07 32.12 23.95
CA SER A 82 6.49 31.78 23.99
C SER A 82 6.76 30.43 23.33
N VAL A 83 7.99 30.26 22.85
CA VAL A 83 8.46 29.00 22.24
C VAL A 83 9.90 28.75 22.68
N GLN A 84 10.21 27.51 23.03
CA GLN A 84 11.57 27.09 23.37
C GLN A 84 11.78 25.62 22.99
N MET A 85 13.04 25.26 22.78
CA MET A 85 13.42 23.85 22.65
C MET A 85 13.80 23.30 24.03
N SER A 86 13.35 22.09 24.33
CA SER A 86 13.68 21.36 25.55
C SER A 86 14.23 19.98 25.21
N GLY A 87 15.14 19.45 26.02
CA GLY A 87 15.76 18.13 25.80
C GLY A 87 16.88 18.12 24.75
N SER A 88 17.31 16.93 24.33
CA SER A 88 18.36 16.75 23.33
C SER A 88 18.11 15.54 22.44
N GLY A 89 18.68 15.55 21.23
CA GLY A 89 18.55 14.45 20.28
C GLY A 89 17.09 14.08 19.96
N THR A 90 16.79 12.78 19.96
CA THR A 90 15.45 12.27 19.61
C THR A 90 14.40 12.43 20.71
N SER A 91 14.81 12.81 21.94
CA SER A 91 13.88 13.14 23.02
C SER A 91 13.59 14.64 23.11
N ALA A 92 14.17 15.45 22.22
CA ALA A 92 13.92 16.88 22.17
C ALA A 92 12.44 17.19 21.85
N THR A 93 11.92 18.24 22.47
CA THR A 93 10.57 18.75 22.26
C THR A 93 10.59 20.23 21.90
N LEU A 94 9.62 20.65 21.09
CA LEU A 94 9.24 22.05 20.95
C LEU A 94 8.19 22.35 22.01
N ASP A 95 8.53 23.19 22.99
CA ASP A 95 7.63 23.61 24.04
C ASP A 95 6.99 24.95 23.64
N VAL A 96 5.66 25.01 23.64
CA VAL A 96 4.89 26.18 23.19
C VAL A 96 3.92 26.60 24.28
N ALA A 97 3.94 27.88 24.66
CA ALA A 97 2.91 28.50 25.50
C ALA A 97 1.96 29.33 24.63
N TRP A 98 0.66 29.22 24.92
CA TRP A 98 -0.42 29.80 24.12
C TRP A 98 -1.05 30.99 24.84
N ASN A 99 -1.57 31.96 24.08
CA ASN A 99 -2.25 33.14 24.65
C ASN A 99 -3.60 32.84 25.31
N ASP A 100 -4.09 31.59 25.25
CA ASP A 100 -5.26 31.11 25.98
C ASP A 100 -4.90 30.49 27.35
N GLY A 101 -3.62 30.53 27.73
CA GLY A 101 -3.10 30.00 28.99
C GLY A 101 -2.73 28.52 28.96
N LEU A 102 -2.92 27.83 27.83
CA LEU A 102 -2.48 26.44 27.67
C LEU A 102 -0.98 26.36 27.33
N SER A 103 -0.41 25.16 27.45
CA SER A 103 0.96 24.86 27.02
C SER A 103 1.05 23.47 26.41
N SER A 104 2.00 23.27 25.49
CA SER A 104 2.14 22.02 24.73
C SER A 104 3.57 21.63 24.45
N LYS A 105 3.82 20.32 24.35
CA LYS A 105 5.14 19.77 24.03
C LYS A 105 5.08 18.87 22.81
N PHE A 106 5.65 19.32 21.71
CA PHE A 106 5.67 18.54 20.46
C PHE A 106 6.96 17.73 20.35
N PRO A 107 6.93 16.40 20.24
CA PRO A 107 8.11 15.60 19.98
C PRO A 107 8.76 16.03 18.67
N LEU A 108 10.07 16.32 18.70
CA LEU A 108 10.75 16.86 17.54
C LEU A 108 10.75 15.91 16.33
N PRO A 109 10.93 14.57 16.49
CA PRO A 109 10.81 13.63 15.37
C PRO A 109 9.42 13.66 14.71
N TRP A 110 8.36 13.75 15.52
CA TRP A 110 6.98 13.86 15.04
C TRP A 110 6.78 15.16 14.26
N LEU A 111 7.25 16.28 14.81
CA LEU A 111 7.11 17.59 14.17
C LEU A 111 7.86 17.64 12.84
N ARG A 112 9.04 17.00 12.77
CA ARG A 112 9.85 16.93 11.55
C ARG A 112 9.13 16.19 10.44
N VAL A 113 8.59 14.99 10.69
CA VAL A 113 7.91 14.24 9.61
C VAL A 113 6.63 14.93 9.15
N MET A 114 5.91 15.60 10.06
CA MET A 114 4.72 16.38 9.73
C MET A 114 5.03 17.66 8.95
N ALA A 115 6.22 18.24 9.12
CA ALA A 115 6.65 19.45 8.42
C ALA A 115 6.50 19.34 6.90
N THR A 116 6.70 18.14 6.34
CA THR A 116 6.59 17.86 4.90
C THR A 116 5.16 18.02 4.35
N LEU A 117 4.15 17.94 5.23
CA LEU A 117 2.75 18.02 4.85
C LEU A 117 2.12 19.38 5.17
N VAL A 118 2.52 20.01 6.28
CA VAL A 118 1.76 21.10 6.90
C VAL A 118 2.54 22.41 7.06
N ALA A 119 3.86 22.37 6.90
CA ALA A 119 4.72 23.54 7.05
C ALA A 119 5.16 24.09 5.70
N VAL A 120 5.47 25.38 5.67
CA VAL A 120 6.17 26.01 4.55
C VAL A 120 7.66 25.89 4.80
N ARG A 121 8.41 25.26 3.88
CA ARG A 121 9.87 25.27 3.92
C ARG A 121 10.39 26.64 3.48
N LEU A 122 11.22 27.28 4.29
CA LEU A 122 11.68 28.68 4.07
C LEU A 122 12.98 28.79 3.26
N VAL A 123 13.78 27.72 3.23
CA VAL A 123 15.00 27.66 2.42
C VAL A 123 14.78 26.60 1.35
N GLU A 124 14.77 27.02 0.09
CA GLU A 124 14.75 26.08 -1.03
C GLU A 124 15.99 25.19 -0.97
N PRO A 125 15.86 23.87 -1.21
CA PRO A 125 17.02 23.01 -1.25
C PRO A 125 18.00 23.51 -2.33
N GLN A 126 19.29 23.54 -2.01
CA GLN A 126 20.33 23.45 -3.04
C GLN A 126 20.13 22.09 -3.74
N GLN A 127 19.40 22.07 -4.86
CA GLN A 127 19.14 20.90 -5.73
C GLN A 127 19.23 19.55 -4.99
N THR A 128 18.33 19.30 -4.03
CA THR A 128 18.20 17.93 -3.50
C THR A 128 17.38 17.14 -4.51
N SER A 129 17.96 16.02 -4.96
CA SER A 129 17.33 14.96 -5.76
C SER A 129 15.81 14.94 -5.59
N GLU A 130 15.07 15.16 -6.68
CA GLU A 130 13.63 14.92 -6.72
C GLU A 130 13.36 13.58 -6.00
N VAL A 131 12.46 13.59 -5.01
CA VAL A 131 11.97 12.34 -4.44
C VAL A 131 11.47 11.52 -5.62
N PRO A 132 12.06 10.34 -5.91
CA PRO A 132 11.72 9.61 -7.12
C PRO A 132 10.23 9.36 -7.13
N GLU A 133 9.53 10.02 -8.05
CA GLU A 133 8.12 9.77 -8.29
C GLU A 133 8.01 8.27 -8.63
N ASN A 134 7.11 7.54 -7.96
CA ASN A 134 6.94 6.12 -8.22
C ASN A 134 6.27 5.91 -9.57
N LYS A 135 7.08 5.88 -10.62
CA LYS A 135 6.66 5.68 -12.01
C LYS A 135 6.36 4.21 -12.32
N GLY A 136 6.36 3.33 -11.32
CA GLY A 136 6.23 1.90 -11.49
C GLY A 136 7.47 1.26 -12.11
N TRP A 137 7.30 0.05 -12.65
CA TRP A 137 8.39 -0.74 -13.24
C TRP A 137 8.00 -1.29 -14.61
N THR A 138 9.01 -1.58 -15.42
CA THR A 138 8.89 -2.30 -16.70
C THR A 138 9.47 -3.71 -16.56
N VAL A 139 9.32 -4.56 -17.56
CA VAL A 139 9.91 -5.91 -17.55
C VAL A 139 11.42 -5.88 -17.34
N LYS A 140 12.12 -4.84 -17.84
CA LYS A 140 13.57 -4.71 -17.72
C LYS A 140 14.03 -4.29 -16.32
N SER A 141 13.17 -3.62 -15.55
CA SER A 141 13.53 -3.05 -14.25
C SER A 141 12.94 -3.81 -13.06
N LEU A 142 12.10 -4.81 -13.31
CA LEU A 142 11.45 -5.58 -12.25
C LEU A 142 12.38 -6.66 -11.71
N GLU A 143 12.66 -6.58 -10.42
CA GLU A 143 13.20 -7.65 -9.61
C GLU A 143 12.13 -8.12 -8.62
N ILE A 144 11.72 -9.39 -8.72
CA ILE A 144 10.79 -9.96 -7.73
C ILE A 144 11.63 -10.38 -6.52
N LEU A 145 11.40 -9.73 -5.39
CA LEU A 145 12.12 -10.00 -4.17
C LEU A 145 11.64 -11.32 -3.54
N GLU A 146 12.59 -12.09 -3.03
CA GLU A 146 12.29 -13.33 -2.31
C GLU A 146 12.25 -13.10 -0.80
N VAL A 147 11.39 -13.86 -0.12
CA VAL A 147 11.26 -13.90 1.34
C VAL A 147 11.14 -15.36 1.76
N SER A 148 11.99 -15.81 2.69
CA SER A 148 11.95 -17.20 3.14
C SER A 148 10.73 -17.47 4.01
N TYR A 149 10.04 -18.57 3.75
CA TYR A 149 8.99 -19.10 4.61
C TYR A 149 9.55 -19.43 6.00
N ASN A 150 10.75 -19.98 6.07
CA ASN A 150 11.37 -20.35 7.34
C ASN A 150 11.63 -19.12 8.22
N ASP A 151 12.05 -18.00 7.63
CA ASP A 151 12.21 -16.74 8.37
C ASP A 151 10.89 -16.23 8.96
N LEU A 152 9.78 -16.40 8.23
CA LEU A 152 8.44 -15.97 8.69
C LEU A 152 7.81 -16.90 9.74
N PHE A 153 8.31 -18.13 9.87
CA PHE A 153 7.76 -19.16 10.74
C PHE A 153 8.80 -19.80 11.67
N SER A 154 9.97 -19.19 11.81
CA SER A 154 11.03 -19.68 12.69
C SER A 154 10.60 -19.65 14.15
N GLU A 155 10.82 -20.75 14.85
CA GLU A 155 10.59 -20.86 16.31
C GLU A 155 11.77 -20.31 17.12
N ASP A 156 12.93 -20.08 16.48
CA ASP A 156 14.15 -19.58 17.11
C ASP A 156 14.16 -18.05 17.27
N LEU A 157 13.24 -17.35 16.60
CA LEU A 157 13.13 -15.90 16.65
C LEU A 157 12.21 -15.45 17.78
N ASP A 158 12.63 -14.41 18.50
CA ASP A 158 11.72 -13.73 19.41
C ASP A 158 10.68 -12.90 18.63
N GLN A 159 9.68 -12.39 19.35
CA GLN A 159 8.57 -11.67 18.75
C GLN A 159 8.98 -10.33 18.11
N GLU A 160 10.06 -9.70 18.59
CA GLU A 160 10.58 -8.45 18.04
C GLU A 160 11.30 -8.71 16.72
N GLN A 161 12.21 -9.68 16.69
CA GLN A 161 12.90 -10.12 15.48
C GLN A 161 11.92 -10.57 14.39
N LEU A 162 10.88 -11.33 14.76
CA LEU A 162 9.85 -11.74 13.82
C LEU A 162 9.05 -10.54 13.28
N ASN A 163 8.71 -9.57 14.14
CA ASN A 163 8.03 -8.36 13.70
C ASN A 163 8.88 -7.54 12.72
N ASP A 164 10.21 -7.52 12.89
CA ASP A 164 11.12 -6.84 11.97
C ASP A 164 11.11 -7.48 10.59
N ILE A 165 11.17 -8.82 10.53
CA ILE A 165 11.07 -9.56 9.28
C ILE A 165 9.72 -9.31 8.60
N ILE A 166 8.63 -9.32 9.37
CA ILE A 166 7.29 -9.04 8.85
C ILE A 166 7.20 -7.60 8.32
N LEU A 167 7.70 -6.62 9.08
CA LEU A 167 7.70 -5.21 8.67
C LEU A 167 8.47 -5.01 7.37
N LEU A 168 9.69 -5.55 7.28
CA LEU A 168 10.49 -5.50 6.06
C LEU A 168 9.81 -6.21 4.88
N THR A 169 9.09 -7.30 5.14
CA THR A 169 8.32 -8.02 4.12
C THR A 169 7.14 -7.18 3.62
N ILE A 170 6.42 -6.53 4.53
CA ILE A 170 5.32 -5.61 4.20
C ILE A 170 5.85 -4.39 3.44
N ASP A 171 7.01 -3.85 3.82
CA ASP A 171 7.67 -2.75 3.11
C ASP A 171 7.90 -3.09 1.63
N LYS A 172 8.40 -4.30 1.33
CA LYS A 172 8.59 -4.80 -0.04
C LYS A 172 7.30 -4.85 -0.86
N ILE A 173 6.15 -4.97 -0.21
CA ILE A 173 4.82 -5.01 -0.87
C ILE A 173 4.23 -3.59 -0.98
N LEU A 174 4.29 -2.79 0.10
CA LEU A 174 3.50 -1.56 0.19
C LEU A 174 4.28 -0.28 -0.12
N LEU A 175 5.60 -0.25 0.10
CA LEU A 175 6.34 0.99 -0.11
C LEU A 175 6.46 1.34 -1.60
N PRO A 176 6.35 2.63 -1.96
CA PRO A 176 6.49 3.06 -3.35
C PRO A 176 7.82 2.67 -4.01
N ALA A 177 8.91 2.62 -3.23
CA ALA A 177 10.24 2.25 -3.70
C ALA A 177 10.36 0.78 -4.16
N HIS A 178 9.41 -0.07 -3.78
CA HIS A 178 9.42 -1.49 -4.15
C HIS A 178 8.36 -1.82 -5.22
N PRO A 179 8.55 -2.91 -5.96
CA PRO A 179 7.65 -3.30 -7.05
C PRO A 179 6.22 -3.64 -6.64
N GLY A 180 5.98 -3.91 -5.36
CA GLY A 180 4.69 -4.34 -4.85
C GLY A 180 4.38 -5.81 -5.10
N ILE A 181 5.41 -6.64 -5.31
CA ILE A 181 5.29 -8.10 -5.45
C ILE A 181 6.51 -8.78 -4.82
N ILE A 182 6.26 -9.88 -4.13
CA ILE A 182 7.27 -10.78 -3.57
C ILE A 182 6.97 -12.23 -3.94
N LYS A 183 8.01 -13.06 -3.89
CA LYS A 183 7.90 -14.53 -3.92
C LYS A 183 8.25 -15.08 -2.54
N ILE A 184 7.42 -15.99 -2.03
CA ILE A 184 7.77 -16.75 -0.83
C ILE A 184 8.55 -18.00 -1.27
N VAL A 185 9.71 -18.22 -0.67
CA VAL A 185 10.60 -19.36 -0.94
C VAL A 185 10.68 -20.28 0.27
N ASP A 186 11.33 -21.44 0.12
CA ASP A 186 11.47 -22.46 1.19
C ASP A 186 10.14 -22.97 1.77
N LEU A 187 9.09 -22.98 0.94
CA LEU A 187 7.78 -23.46 1.34
C LEU A 187 7.79 -24.97 1.57
N PRO A 188 6.95 -25.49 2.49
CA PRO A 188 6.70 -26.92 2.57
C PRO A 188 6.12 -27.44 1.25
N ALA A 189 6.32 -28.73 0.98
CA ALA A 189 5.77 -29.38 -0.19
C ALA A 189 4.24 -29.20 -0.24
N PRO A 190 3.64 -28.95 -1.43
CA PRO A 190 2.20 -28.77 -1.53
C PRO A 190 1.43 -30.00 -1.04
N ASN A 191 0.48 -29.80 -0.11
CA ASN A 191 -0.51 -30.80 0.24
C ASN A 191 -1.82 -30.51 -0.49
N VAL A 192 -2.00 -31.16 -1.64
CA VAL A 192 -3.14 -30.93 -2.55
C VAL A 192 -4.49 -31.17 -1.87
N GLU A 193 -4.57 -32.19 -1.01
CA GLU A 193 -5.82 -32.58 -0.36
C GLU A 193 -6.24 -31.56 0.69
N ASP A 194 -5.30 -31.16 1.56
CA ASP A 194 -5.54 -30.13 2.59
C ASP A 194 -5.97 -28.81 1.94
N GLU A 195 -5.22 -28.36 0.94
CA GLU A 195 -5.47 -27.09 0.24
C GLU A 195 -6.85 -27.07 -0.44
N ARG A 196 -7.23 -28.16 -1.12
CA ARG A 196 -8.55 -28.27 -1.79
C ARG A 196 -9.71 -28.27 -0.81
N ASN A 197 -9.52 -28.90 0.35
CA ASN A 197 -10.52 -28.98 1.41
C ASN A 197 -10.52 -27.77 2.36
N HIS A 198 -9.72 -26.73 2.05
CA HIS A 198 -9.56 -25.53 2.88
C HIS A 198 -9.05 -25.84 4.30
N ILE A 199 -8.32 -26.93 4.47
CA ILE A 199 -7.69 -27.34 5.71
C ILE A 199 -6.23 -26.87 5.66
N ASN A 200 -5.75 -26.24 6.74
CA ASN A 200 -4.33 -25.89 6.88
C ASN A 200 -3.70 -25.04 5.76
N ASN A 201 -4.54 -24.31 5.00
CA ASN A 201 -4.16 -23.56 3.81
C ASN A 201 -2.91 -22.68 3.99
N LEU A 202 -1.86 -22.97 3.23
CA LEU A 202 -0.54 -22.34 3.34
C LEU A 202 -0.59 -20.85 2.98
N ASN A 203 -1.26 -20.50 1.88
CA ASN A 203 -1.43 -19.11 1.47
C ASN A 203 -2.12 -18.27 2.56
N THR A 204 -3.20 -18.80 3.15
CA THR A 204 -3.91 -18.17 4.28
C THR A 204 -3.02 -18.05 5.51
N LYS A 205 -2.23 -19.09 5.84
CA LYS A 205 -1.27 -19.03 6.96
C LYS A 205 -0.24 -17.93 6.76
N VAL A 206 0.36 -17.80 5.57
CA VAL A 206 1.34 -16.75 5.28
C VAL A 206 0.70 -15.36 5.35
N LEU A 207 -0.47 -15.16 4.72
CA LEU A 207 -1.14 -13.86 4.77
C LEU A 207 -1.57 -13.48 6.18
N LYS A 208 -2.06 -14.42 7.00
CA LYS A 208 -2.34 -14.16 8.42
C LYS A 208 -1.07 -13.88 9.22
N ARG A 209 0.05 -14.55 8.93
CA ARG A 209 1.33 -14.27 9.58
C ARG A 209 1.77 -12.83 9.31
N LEU A 210 1.63 -12.36 8.07
CA LEU A 210 2.00 -11.01 7.68
C LEU A 210 1.00 -9.95 8.20
N PHE A 211 -0.29 -10.16 7.96
CA PHE A 211 -1.33 -9.13 8.10
C PHE A 211 -2.28 -9.33 9.29
N GLY A 212 -2.17 -10.45 10.02
CA GLY A 212 -3.01 -10.79 11.17
C GLY A 212 -4.38 -11.40 10.81
N SER A 213 -4.98 -11.00 9.69
CA SER A 213 -6.25 -11.53 9.21
C SER A 213 -6.31 -11.59 7.67
N VAL A 214 -7.34 -12.23 7.14
CA VAL A 214 -7.65 -12.34 5.70
C VAL A 214 -9.09 -11.93 5.44
N PHE A 215 -9.44 -11.75 4.16
CA PHE A 215 -10.79 -11.36 3.77
C PHE A 215 -11.82 -12.44 4.17
N VAL A 216 -12.87 -12.00 4.85
CA VAL A 216 -14.02 -12.83 5.19
C VAL A 216 -15.06 -12.67 4.08
N HIS A 217 -15.22 -13.69 3.25
CA HIS A 217 -16.17 -13.63 2.14
C HIS A 217 -17.61 -13.76 2.67
N PRO A 218 -18.56 -12.92 2.20
CA PRO A 218 -19.91 -12.83 2.77
C PRO A 218 -20.71 -14.15 2.77
N ILE A 219 -20.41 -15.07 1.84
CA ILE A 219 -21.08 -16.38 1.75
C ILE A 219 -20.21 -17.55 2.23
N ARG A 220 -18.88 -17.48 2.03
CA ARG A 220 -17.97 -18.61 2.32
C ARG A 220 -17.54 -18.63 3.79
N GLY A 221 -17.68 -17.52 4.51
CA GLY A 221 -17.22 -17.38 5.88
C GLY A 221 -15.74 -17.05 5.97
N SER A 222 -15.19 -17.10 7.19
CA SER A 222 -13.80 -16.79 7.48
C SER A 222 -12.87 -17.89 6.98
N ASP A 223 -11.68 -17.52 6.52
CA ASP A 223 -10.57 -18.42 6.18
C ASP A 223 -10.77 -19.36 4.99
N GLN A 224 -11.94 -19.33 4.35
CA GLN A 224 -12.15 -20.07 3.11
C GLN A 224 -11.42 -19.38 1.95
N THR A 225 -10.40 -20.04 1.44
CA THR A 225 -9.74 -19.65 0.19
C THR A 225 -10.65 -19.86 -1.01
N PHE A 226 -10.21 -19.36 -2.16
CA PHE A 226 -10.81 -19.72 -3.43
C PHE A 226 -9.82 -20.54 -4.25
N ASN A 227 -10.28 -21.67 -4.76
CA ASN A 227 -9.52 -22.52 -5.66
C ASN A 227 -9.80 -22.05 -7.09
N VAL A 228 -8.74 -21.81 -7.84
CA VAL A 228 -8.79 -21.50 -9.28
C VAL A 228 -8.26 -22.72 -10.03
N SER A 229 -9.17 -23.47 -10.63
CA SER A 229 -8.87 -24.75 -11.25
C SER A 229 -9.20 -24.75 -12.73
N SER A 230 -8.28 -25.27 -13.56
CA SER A 230 -8.46 -25.51 -14.97
C SER A 230 -8.42 -27.02 -15.23
N HIS A 231 -9.57 -27.62 -15.55
CA HIS A 231 -9.69 -29.03 -15.90
C HIS A 231 -10.05 -29.19 -17.39
N ASN A 232 -9.36 -30.09 -18.09
CA ASN A 232 -9.57 -30.36 -19.53
C ASN A 232 -11.03 -30.76 -19.87
N HIS A 233 -11.76 -31.35 -18.91
CA HIS A 233 -13.08 -31.94 -19.14
C HIS A 233 -14.27 -30.97 -18.91
N ASP A 234 -14.03 -29.81 -18.27
CA ASP A 234 -15.09 -28.89 -17.84
C ASP A 234 -15.29 -27.71 -18.80
N ALA A 235 -14.30 -27.39 -19.64
CA ALA A 235 -14.39 -26.33 -20.66
C ALA A 235 -15.50 -26.58 -21.69
N THR A 236 -15.90 -27.84 -21.91
CA THR A 236 -16.97 -28.22 -22.85
C THR A 236 -18.36 -28.32 -22.22
N ARG A 237 -18.48 -28.34 -20.88
CA ARG A 237 -19.76 -28.60 -20.19
C ARG A 237 -20.39 -27.39 -19.50
N LYS A 238 -19.67 -26.29 -19.26
CA LYS A 238 -20.17 -25.17 -18.46
C LYS A 238 -20.17 -23.86 -19.23
N VAL A 239 -21.32 -23.55 -19.83
CA VAL A 239 -21.64 -22.19 -20.31
C VAL A 239 -21.63 -21.26 -19.10
N GLY A 240 -20.68 -20.32 -19.03
CA GLY A 240 -20.69 -19.23 -18.04
C GLY A 240 -19.72 -19.34 -16.86
N LEU A 241 -18.65 -20.14 -16.93
CA LEU A 241 -17.56 -20.02 -15.95
C LEU A 241 -16.81 -18.68 -16.12
N PRO A 242 -16.40 -18.04 -15.02
CA PRO A 242 -15.49 -16.91 -15.08
C PRO A 242 -14.18 -17.29 -15.76
N ASN A 243 -13.59 -16.39 -16.57
CA ASN A 243 -12.40 -16.68 -17.39
C ASN A 243 -11.21 -17.29 -16.62
N TYR A 244 -11.13 -17.09 -15.29
CA TYR A 244 -10.08 -17.66 -14.44
C TYR A 244 -10.15 -19.19 -14.28
N ASP A 245 -11.33 -19.83 -14.36
CA ASP A 245 -11.51 -21.29 -14.25
C ASP A 245 -11.43 -22.04 -15.59
N THR A 246 -10.90 -21.37 -16.61
CA THR A 246 -10.70 -21.93 -17.95
C THR A 246 -9.21 -21.98 -18.29
N SER A 247 -8.83 -22.61 -19.40
CA SER A 247 -7.49 -22.51 -19.97
C SER A 247 -7.28 -21.25 -20.83
N GLN A 248 -8.30 -20.39 -20.96
CA GLN A 248 -8.21 -19.17 -21.77
C GLN A 248 -7.30 -18.12 -21.13
N VAL A 249 -6.86 -17.18 -21.96
CA VAL A 249 -6.11 -15.99 -21.53
C VAL A 249 -6.93 -15.22 -20.49
N LEU A 250 -6.29 -14.90 -19.37
CA LEU A 250 -6.80 -13.98 -18.37
C LEU A 250 -6.02 -12.68 -18.49
N LEU A 251 -6.68 -11.66 -19.05
CA LEU A 251 -6.10 -10.34 -19.28
C LEU A 251 -5.66 -9.67 -17.96
N PRO A 252 -4.68 -8.73 -18.00
CA PRO A 252 -4.28 -7.97 -16.83
C PRO A 252 -5.49 -7.33 -16.11
N HIS A 253 -5.62 -7.59 -14.82
CA HIS A 253 -6.72 -7.12 -13.97
C HIS A 253 -6.28 -6.99 -12.51
N THR A 254 -7.12 -6.34 -11.73
CA THR A 254 -7.16 -6.38 -10.27
C THR A 254 -8.35 -7.23 -9.85
N ASP A 255 -8.16 -8.12 -8.89
CA ASP A 255 -9.26 -8.90 -8.33
C ASP A 255 -10.16 -8.05 -7.43
N HIS A 256 -11.40 -8.48 -7.28
CA HIS A 256 -12.41 -7.81 -6.45
C HIS A 256 -12.75 -6.36 -6.87
N ALA A 257 -12.45 -5.96 -8.11
CA ALA A 257 -12.75 -4.63 -8.64
C ALA A 257 -14.25 -4.23 -8.59
N PHE A 258 -15.15 -5.20 -8.42
CA PHE A 258 -16.60 -5.03 -8.30
C PHE A 258 -17.10 -4.87 -6.85
N TYR A 259 -16.24 -5.02 -5.83
CA TYR A 259 -16.59 -4.68 -4.45
C TYR A 259 -16.45 -3.18 -4.24
N ASP A 260 -17.30 -2.57 -3.41
CA ASP A 260 -17.15 -1.15 -3.06
C ASP A 260 -15.77 -0.86 -2.45
N ASN A 261 -15.35 -1.75 -1.54
CA ASN A 261 -14.02 -1.78 -0.94
C ASN A 261 -13.23 -2.99 -1.47
N PRO A 262 -12.49 -2.83 -2.60
CA PRO A 262 -11.66 -3.90 -3.13
C PRO A 262 -10.53 -4.28 -2.17
N ILE A 263 -9.99 -5.48 -2.35
CA ILE A 263 -8.87 -6.00 -1.55
C ILE A 263 -7.55 -5.34 -1.99
N GLN A 264 -6.66 -5.11 -1.03
CA GLN A 264 -5.37 -4.46 -1.28
C GLN A 264 -4.27 -5.48 -1.52
N VAL A 265 -4.18 -6.55 -0.72
CA VAL A 265 -3.14 -7.57 -0.90
C VAL A 265 -3.76 -8.89 -1.34
N GLN A 266 -3.10 -9.56 -2.29
CA GLN A 266 -3.48 -10.88 -2.75
C GLN A 266 -2.28 -11.82 -2.71
N GLY A 267 -2.53 -13.05 -2.28
CA GLY A 267 -1.59 -14.15 -2.39
C GLY A 267 -2.13 -15.22 -3.34
N PHE A 268 -1.25 -15.86 -4.10
CA PHE A 268 -1.61 -16.95 -5.00
C PHE A 268 -0.57 -18.07 -4.99
N TYR A 269 -1.02 -19.27 -4.61
CA TYR A 269 -0.20 -20.46 -4.45
C TYR A 269 -0.46 -21.47 -5.57
N GLY A 270 0.57 -21.86 -6.32
CA GLY A 270 0.49 -22.94 -7.31
C GLY A 270 0.44 -24.31 -6.62
N LEU A 271 -0.64 -25.06 -6.84
CA LEU A 271 -0.87 -26.34 -6.15
C LEU A 271 -0.53 -27.55 -7.04
N GLU A 272 -0.98 -27.53 -8.29
CA GLU A 272 -0.70 -28.55 -9.29
C GLU A 272 -0.77 -27.92 -10.69
N GLY A 273 -0.11 -28.56 -11.67
CA GLY A 273 0.00 -28.05 -13.02
C GLY A 273 0.82 -26.77 -13.13
N THR A 274 1.01 -26.32 -14.37
CA THR A 274 1.91 -25.21 -14.70
C THR A 274 1.17 -24.21 -15.57
N SER A 275 1.40 -22.91 -15.36
CA SER A 275 0.85 -21.84 -16.20
C SER A 275 1.84 -20.71 -16.43
N THR A 276 1.72 -20.00 -17.55
CA THR A 276 2.44 -18.75 -17.78
C THR A 276 1.57 -17.61 -17.26
N ASN A 277 1.92 -17.11 -16.07
CA ASN A 277 1.24 -15.99 -15.43
C ASN A 277 1.85 -14.67 -15.87
N THR A 278 1.04 -13.61 -15.85
CA THR A 278 1.45 -12.26 -16.24
C THR A 278 1.35 -11.27 -15.10
N TRP A 279 2.32 -10.36 -15.00
CA TRP A 279 2.31 -9.25 -14.05
C TRP A 279 2.60 -7.94 -14.79
N THR A 280 1.92 -6.86 -14.40
CA THR A 280 2.11 -5.55 -15.02
C THR A 280 2.03 -4.44 -13.99
N SER A 281 2.92 -3.44 -14.09
CA SER A 281 2.82 -2.21 -13.33
C SER A 281 1.85 -1.23 -14.03
N PRO A 282 0.63 -1.02 -13.49
CA PRO A 282 -0.27 0.00 -14.02
C PRO A 282 0.32 1.41 -13.97
N LEU A 283 1.17 1.73 -12.99
CA LEU A 283 1.83 3.05 -12.92
C LEU A 283 2.76 3.28 -14.12
N ALA A 284 3.57 2.29 -14.51
CA ALA A 284 4.41 2.40 -15.70
C ALA A 284 3.59 2.47 -16.99
N ALA A 285 2.45 1.78 -17.03
CA ALA A 285 1.50 1.87 -18.14
C ALA A 285 0.83 3.26 -18.21
N LEU A 286 0.46 3.84 -17.06
CA LEU A 286 -0.10 5.19 -16.96
C LEU A 286 0.92 6.25 -17.38
N GLU A 287 2.18 6.14 -16.97
CA GLU A 287 3.24 7.05 -17.41
C GLU A 287 3.47 6.98 -18.92
N THR A 288 3.37 5.77 -19.48
CA THR A 288 3.43 5.58 -20.93
C THR A 288 2.23 6.21 -21.62
N LEU A 289 1.02 6.05 -21.08
CA LEU A 289 -0.21 6.66 -21.60
C LEU A 289 -0.15 8.19 -21.52
N LYS A 290 0.31 8.74 -20.40
CA LYS A 290 0.47 10.18 -20.16
C LYS A 290 1.43 10.81 -21.18
N ARG A 291 2.52 10.11 -21.51
CA ARG A 291 3.50 10.54 -22.52
C ARG A 291 2.97 10.40 -23.95
N GLU A 292 2.36 9.27 -24.30
CA GLU A 292 1.96 8.95 -25.68
C GLU A 292 0.61 9.57 -26.07
N ALA A 293 -0.31 9.74 -25.12
CA ALA A 293 -1.67 10.22 -25.32
C ALA A 293 -2.22 10.91 -24.04
N PRO A 294 -1.76 12.12 -23.69
CA PRO A 294 -2.14 12.80 -22.46
C PRO A 294 -3.65 13.03 -22.30
N GLY A 295 -4.38 13.26 -23.41
CA GLY A 295 -5.85 13.36 -23.37
C GLY A 295 -6.52 12.04 -22.96
N SER A 296 -5.98 10.90 -23.41
CA SER A 296 -6.44 9.58 -22.97
C SER A 296 -6.10 9.29 -21.52
N TYR A 297 -4.98 9.80 -21.01
CA TYR A 297 -4.67 9.72 -19.58
C TYR A 297 -5.73 10.46 -18.74
N SER A 298 -6.05 11.72 -19.07
CA SER A 298 -7.10 12.49 -18.37
C SER A 298 -8.44 11.75 -18.41
N ALA A 299 -8.86 11.31 -19.59
CA ALA A 299 -10.12 10.61 -19.77
C ALA A 299 -10.18 9.28 -18.99
N LEU A 300 -9.07 8.54 -18.85
CA LEU A 300 -9.01 7.32 -18.05
C LEU A 300 -9.16 7.59 -16.55
N CYS A 301 -8.58 8.70 -16.06
CA CYS A 301 -8.65 9.10 -14.66
C CYS A 301 -10.03 9.67 -14.28
N GLU A 302 -10.76 10.23 -15.24
CA GLU A 302 -12.02 10.94 -14.98
C GLU A 302 -13.27 10.13 -15.33
N ALA A 303 -13.22 9.29 -16.37
CA ALA A 303 -14.39 8.54 -16.83
C ALA A 303 -14.73 7.39 -15.87
N PRO A 304 -15.89 7.40 -15.21
CA PRO A 304 -16.31 6.28 -14.38
C PRO A 304 -16.73 5.09 -15.24
N MET A 305 -16.60 3.89 -14.68
CA MET A 305 -17.07 2.65 -15.28
C MET A 305 -17.94 1.88 -14.30
N ALA A 306 -18.99 1.24 -14.84
CA ALA A 306 -19.73 0.23 -14.10
C ALA A 306 -18.93 -1.09 -14.15
N ILE A 307 -18.71 -1.70 -12.99
CA ILE A 307 -18.04 -3.01 -12.87
C ILE A 307 -18.93 -3.92 -12.06
N GLY A 308 -19.18 -5.14 -12.53
CA GLY A 308 -20.05 -6.06 -11.81
C GLY A 308 -19.98 -7.50 -12.27
N ARG A 309 -20.59 -8.38 -11.49
CA ARG A 309 -20.74 -9.81 -11.79
C ARG A 309 -21.93 -10.41 -11.06
N VAL A 310 -22.31 -11.61 -11.50
CA VAL A 310 -23.22 -12.50 -10.78
C VAL A 310 -22.50 -13.80 -10.48
N SER A 311 -22.31 -14.12 -9.21
CA SER A 311 -21.71 -15.39 -8.76
C SER A 311 -22.82 -16.42 -8.56
N ARG A 312 -23.11 -17.21 -9.61
CA ARG A 312 -24.21 -18.20 -9.62
C ARG A 312 -23.89 -19.54 -8.96
N PHE A 313 -22.64 -19.75 -8.54
CA PHE A 313 -22.16 -21.01 -7.95
C PHE A 313 -22.42 -21.13 -6.45
N TYR A 314 -23.04 -20.14 -5.83
CA TYR A 314 -23.56 -20.21 -4.47
C TYR A 314 -25.01 -20.71 -4.47
N GLY A 315 -25.52 -21.16 -3.32
CA GLY A 315 -26.92 -21.59 -3.18
C GLY A 315 -27.90 -20.51 -3.67
N GLU A 316 -27.73 -19.28 -3.16
CA GLU A 316 -28.37 -18.08 -3.70
C GLU A 316 -27.35 -17.27 -4.53
N PRO A 317 -27.68 -16.85 -5.77
CA PRO A 317 -26.76 -16.06 -6.59
C PRO A 317 -26.38 -14.74 -5.93
N LEU A 318 -25.09 -14.45 -5.88
CA LEU A 318 -24.57 -13.18 -5.34
C LEU A 318 -24.40 -12.16 -6.47
N TYR A 319 -25.16 -11.07 -6.41
CA TYR A 319 -25.07 -9.93 -7.33
C TYR A 319 -24.18 -8.85 -6.74
N GLN A 320 -23.18 -8.42 -7.51
CA GLN A 320 -22.22 -7.42 -7.06
C GLN A 320 -21.95 -6.44 -8.18
N ALA A 321 -22.00 -5.16 -7.85
CA ALA A 321 -21.67 -4.09 -8.77
C ALA A 321 -21.15 -2.89 -7.98
N THR A 322 -20.33 -2.09 -8.65
CA THR A 322 -19.86 -0.81 -8.14
C THR A 322 -19.59 0.13 -9.31
N VAL A 323 -19.43 1.41 -9.01
CA VAL A 323 -19.09 2.45 -9.98
C VAL A 323 -17.89 3.21 -9.44
N ASP A 324 -16.84 3.30 -10.24
CA ASP A 324 -15.63 4.02 -9.89
C ASP A 324 -14.84 4.33 -11.18
N THR A 325 -13.80 5.15 -11.07
CA THR A 325 -12.83 5.36 -12.16
C THR A 325 -11.77 4.25 -12.16
N ALA A 326 -11.00 4.15 -13.24
CA ALA A 326 -9.89 3.19 -13.30
C ALA A 326 -8.75 3.56 -12.34
N VAL A 327 -8.62 4.84 -11.99
CA VAL A 327 -7.53 5.42 -11.22
C VAL A 327 -8.09 6.24 -10.07
N THR A 328 -7.99 5.74 -8.84
CA THR A 328 -8.30 6.51 -7.63
C THR A 328 -7.05 7.28 -7.19
N MET A 329 -7.15 8.60 -7.08
CA MET A 329 -6.07 9.45 -6.53
C MET A 329 -6.06 9.42 -4.99
N LYS A 330 -4.91 9.72 -4.38
CA LYS A 330 -4.83 9.93 -2.92
C LYS A 330 -5.58 11.21 -2.56
N PRO A 331 -6.33 11.23 -1.45
CA PRO A 331 -7.02 12.43 -0.98
C PRO A 331 -6.07 13.62 -0.88
N GLY A 332 -6.48 14.77 -1.39
CA GLY A 332 -5.70 16.01 -1.36
C GLY A 332 -4.55 16.10 -2.35
N THR A 333 -4.37 15.11 -3.24
CA THR A 333 -3.36 15.13 -4.31
C THR A 333 -4.04 15.02 -5.68
N CYS A 334 -3.49 15.68 -6.69
CA CYS A 334 -4.02 15.63 -8.07
C CYS A 334 -3.36 14.57 -8.95
N ASP A 335 -2.20 14.04 -8.56
CA ASP A 335 -1.32 13.22 -9.40
C ASP A 335 -0.80 11.95 -8.70
N GLN A 336 -1.01 11.78 -7.39
CA GLN A 336 -0.59 10.57 -6.70
C GLN A 336 -1.69 9.52 -6.72
N VAL A 337 -1.45 8.45 -7.47
CA VAL A 337 -2.35 7.30 -7.50
C VAL A 337 -2.40 6.62 -6.13
N LYS A 338 -3.61 6.46 -5.58
CA LYS A 338 -3.89 5.61 -4.41
C LYS A 338 -4.08 4.16 -4.83
N ARG A 339 -4.91 3.94 -5.85
CA ARG A 339 -5.37 2.60 -6.24
C ARG A 339 -5.74 2.56 -7.71
N MET A 340 -5.42 1.43 -8.34
CA MET A 340 -5.96 1.04 -9.63
C MET A 340 -7.15 0.11 -9.42
N ARG A 341 -8.21 0.32 -10.20
CA ARG A 341 -9.37 -0.56 -10.25
C ARG A 341 -9.62 -0.93 -11.70
N TRP A 342 -9.30 -2.14 -12.10
CA TRP A 342 -9.35 -2.52 -13.51
C TRP A 342 -9.66 -4.00 -13.67
N HIS A 343 -10.73 -4.34 -14.39
CA HIS A 343 -10.99 -5.74 -14.73
C HIS A 343 -11.75 -5.85 -16.05
N PRO A 344 -11.07 -6.04 -17.19
CA PRO A 344 -11.67 -5.88 -18.51
C PRO A 344 -12.82 -6.85 -18.80
N ASN A 345 -12.83 -8.03 -18.16
CA ASN A 345 -13.93 -9.00 -18.32
C ASN A 345 -15.17 -8.70 -17.45
N LEU A 346 -15.06 -7.79 -16.47
CA LEU A 346 -16.13 -7.45 -15.53
C LEU A 346 -16.56 -5.99 -15.65
N THR A 347 -15.78 -5.15 -16.34
CA THR A 347 -16.18 -3.82 -16.76
C THR A 347 -17.35 -3.94 -17.74
N GLY A 348 -18.49 -3.34 -17.36
CA GLY A 348 -19.70 -3.30 -18.18
C GLY A 348 -19.64 -2.18 -19.20
N TYR A 349 -20.03 -0.97 -18.79
CA TYR A 349 -20.11 0.21 -19.65
C TYR A 349 -19.47 1.43 -18.97
N LEU A 350 -19.00 2.37 -19.79
CA LEU A 350 -18.46 3.65 -19.34
C LEU A 350 -19.60 4.63 -19.08
N LEU A 351 -19.54 5.31 -17.94
CA LEU A 351 -20.50 6.33 -17.52
C LEU A 351 -20.02 7.72 -17.96
N SER A 352 -19.82 7.89 -19.26
CA SER A 352 -19.35 9.14 -19.84
C SER A 352 -20.50 9.88 -20.55
N PRO A 353 -20.55 11.22 -20.49
CA PRO A 353 -21.42 12.03 -21.33
C PRO A 353 -21.24 11.72 -22.82
N TYR A 354 -22.28 11.96 -23.63
CA TYR A 354 -22.30 11.63 -25.07
C TYR A 354 -21.08 12.16 -25.83
N ASN A 355 -20.68 13.42 -25.57
CA ASN A 355 -19.56 14.07 -26.24
C ASN A 355 -18.19 13.53 -25.80
N GLU A 356 -18.11 12.89 -24.63
CA GLU A 356 -16.87 12.40 -24.02
C GLU A 356 -16.67 10.89 -24.22
N TYR A 357 -17.74 10.15 -24.56
CA TYR A 357 -17.72 8.69 -24.68
C TYR A 357 -16.62 8.17 -25.63
N LYS A 358 -16.40 8.84 -26.77
CA LYS A 358 -15.38 8.43 -27.74
C LYS A 358 -13.97 8.46 -27.14
N GLU A 359 -13.63 9.53 -26.42
CA GLU A 359 -12.33 9.69 -25.78
C GLU A 359 -12.17 8.74 -24.59
N ALA A 360 -13.21 8.59 -23.76
CA ALA A 360 -13.20 7.65 -22.65
C ALA A 360 -12.99 6.20 -23.11
N ARG A 361 -13.68 5.79 -24.18
CA ARG A 361 -13.50 4.46 -24.79
C ARG A 361 -12.09 4.28 -25.36
N LEU A 362 -11.59 5.27 -26.09
CA LEU A 362 -10.24 5.24 -26.67
C LEU A 362 -9.16 5.15 -25.59
N ALA A 363 -9.37 5.84 -24.47
CA ALA A 363 -8.48 5.80 -23.31
C ALA A 363 -8.37 4.39 -22.72
N HIS A 364 -9.51 3.72 -22.51
CA HIS A 364 -9.55 2.34 -22.02
C HIS A 364 -8.85 1.36 -22.99
N GLN A 365 -9.09 1.51 -24.30
CA GLN A 365 -8.43 0.70 -25.33
C GLN A 365 -6.91 0.87 -25.31
N ARG A 366 -6.43 2.12 -25.36
CA ARG A 366 -4.99 2.43 -25.35
C ARG A 366 -4.32 1.93 -24.07
N PHE A 367 -4.95 2.11 -22.93
CA PHE A 367 -4.39 1.63 -21.66
C PHE A 367 -4.26 0.10 -21.66
N GLN A 368 -5.28 -0.62 -22.16
CA GLN A 368 -5.26 -2.07 -22.31
C GLN A 368 -4.21 -2.57 -23.31
N GLU A 369 -3.96 -1.82 -24.38
CA GLU A 369 -2.91 -2.12 -25.34
C GLU A 369 -1.52 -1.92 -24.72
N ILE A 370 -1.29 -0.80 -24.03
CA ILE A 370 -0.01 -0.48 -23.39
C ILE A 370 0.37 -1.55 -22.36
N MET A 371 -0.54 -1.93 -21.47
CA MET A 371 -0.25 -2.91 -20.42
C MET A 371 0.09 -4.31 -20.95
N ARG A 372 -0.25 -4.61 -22.21
CA ARG A 372 0.02 -5.89 -22.87
C ARG A 372 1.27 -5.90 -23.75
N ARG A 373 1.98 -4.77 -23.85
CA ARG A 373 3.27 -4.72 -24.56
C ARG A 373 4.29 -5.57 -23.81
N ASP A 374 5.20 -6.22 -24.53
CA ASP A 374 6.28 -7.02 -23.94
C ASP A 374 7.22 -6.19 -23.04
N THR A 375 7.21 -4.86 -23.18
CA THR A 375 7.92 -3.94 -22.29
C THR A 375 7.29 -3.80 -20.91
N HIS A 376 5.99 -4.06 -20.79
CA HIS A 376 5.19 -3.82 -19.56
C HIS A 376 4.69 -5.10 -18.91
N GLN A 377 4.43 -6.15 -19.70
CA GLN A 377 3.89 -7.40 -19.22
C GLN A 377 4.98 -8.43 -18.93
N LEU A 378 5.32 -8.62 -17.66
CA LEU A 378 6.21 -9.69 -17.25
C LEU A 378 5.47 -11.03 -17.36
N LYS A 379 6.06 -11.99 -18.09
CA LYS A 379 5.58 -13.38 -18.16
C LYS A 379 6.46 -14.26 -17.25
N LYS A 380 5.84 -15.03 -16.35
CA LYS A 380 6.52 -15.98 -15.47
C LYS A 380 5.77 -17.31 -15.42
N THR A 381 6.51 -18.40 -15.56
CA THR A 381 5.99 -19.73 -15.32
C THR A 381 5.74 -19.92 -13.83
N LEU A 382 4.50 -20.19 -13.47
CA LEU A 382 4.08 -20.58 -12.14
C LEU A 382 4.02 -22.11 -12.07
N ARG A 383 4.70 -22.70 -11.09
CA ARG A 383 4.78 -24.15 -10.87
C ARG A 383 4.16 -24.54 -9.52
N PRO A 384 3.89 -25.83 -9.28
CA PRO A 384 3.52 -26.31 -7.96
C PRO A 384 4.57 -25.93 -6.91
N GLY A 385 4.14 -25.36 -5.78
CA GLY A 385 5.02 -24.88 -4.73
C GLY A 385 5.39 -23.40 -4.82
N ASP A 386 5.11 -22.71 -5.94
CA ASP A 386 5.34 -21.26 -6.02
C ASP A 386 4.21 -20.48 -5.31
N LEU A 387 4.57 -19.55 -4.41
CA LEU A 387 3.65 -18.58 -3.81
C LEU A 387 4.13 -17.15 -4.10
N TYR A 388 3.25 -16.35 -4.71
CA TYR A 388 3.46 -14.92 -4.90
C TYR A 388 2.47 -14.13 -4.07
N ILE A 389 2.91 -13.00 -3.52
CA ILE A 389 2.08 -12.04 -2.79
C ILE A 389 2.32 -10.65 -3.37
N TRP A 390 1.26 -9.90 -3.63
CA TRP A 390 1.36 -8.59 -4.25
C TRP A 390 0.31 -7.59 -3.75
N ASP A 391 0.59 -6.31 -3.99
CA ASP A 391 -0.34 -5.20 -3.83
C ASP A 391 -1.26 -5.09 -5.07
N ASN A 392 -2.47 -5.61 -4.94
CA ASN A 392 -3.54 -5.58 -5.93
C ASN A 392 -4.07 -4.15 -6.21
N PHE A 393 -3.69 -3.13 -5.44
CA PHE A 393 -3.96 -1.73 -5.80
C PHE A 393 -2.91 -1.16 -6.75
N ARG A 394 -1.71 -1.75 -6.79
CA ARG A 394 -0.54 -1.22 -7.53
C ARG A 394 -0.05 -2.14 -8.65
N LEU A 395 -0.67 -3.31 -8.83
CA LEU A 395 -0.21 -4.33 -9.74
C LEU A 395 -1.40 -5.02 -10.42
N PHE A 396 -1.27 -5.24 -11.73
CA PHE A 396 -2.21 -6.08 -12.49
C PHE A 396 -1.64 -7.47 -12.69
N HIS A 397 -2.48 -8.48 -12.51
CA HIS A 397 -2.12 -9.87 -12.75
C HIS A 397 -3.00 -10.51 -13.82
N GLY A 398 -2.54 -11.64 -14.34
CA GLY A 398 -3.23 -12.37 -15.40
C GLY A 398 -2.54 -13.69 -15.71
N ARG A 399 -2.96 -14.29 -16.81
CA ARG A 399 -2.45 -15.59 -17.29
C ARG A 399 -2.49 -15.59 -18.81
N GLU A 400 -1.34 -15.87 -19.41
CA GLU A 400 -1.22 -16.02 -20.86
C GLU A 400 -1.71 -17.40 -21.30
N GLU A 401 -1.30 -18.45 -20.60
CA GLU A 401 -1.63 -19.84 -20.97
C GLU A 401 -1.55 -20.80 -19.78
N VAL A 402 -2.22 -21.93 -19.93
CA VAL A 402 -2.07 -23.12 -19.06
C VAL A 402 -1.27 -24.14 -19.84
N ILE A 403 -0.15 -24.59 -19.26
CA ILE A 403 0.80 -25.52 -19.89
C ILE A 403 0.42 -26.96 -19.55
N ASP A 404 0.26 -27.26 -18.26
CA ASP A 404 -0.07 -28.60 -17.77
C ASP A 404 -1.44 -28.60 -17.10
N VAL A 405 -2.22 -29.66 -17.32
CA VAL A 405 -3.54 -29.87 -16.70
C VAL A 405 -3.59 -31.21 -15.95
N PRO A 406 -4.32 -31.33 -14.82
CA PRO A 406 -5.07 -30.28 -14.14
C PRO A 406 -4.14 -29.18 -13.61
N ARG A 407 -4.62 -27.93 -13.66
CA ARG A 407 -3.94 -26.80 -13.05
C ARG A 407 -4.82 -26.28 -11.93
N THR A 408 -4.32 -26.28 -10.71
CA THR A 408 -5.01 -25.67 -9.56
C THR A 408 -4.06 -24.70 -8.88
N GLY A 409 -4.57 -23.53 -8.53
CA GLY A 409 -3.90 -22.66 -7.58
C GLY A 409 -4.89 -22.09 -6.59
N VAL A 410 -4.37 -21.70 -5.43
CA VAL A 410 -5.17 -21.29 -4.28
C VAL A 410 -4.95 -19.81 -4.00
N GLY A 411 -6.02 -19.04 -4.13
CA GLY A 411 -6.02 -17.61 -3.87
C GLY A 411 -6.57 -17.26 -2.50
N GLN A 412 -5.99 -16.22 -1.89
CA GLN A 412 -6.48 -15.59 -0.68
C GLN A 412 -6.15 -14.11 -0.72
N THR A 413 -6.94 -13.29 -0.03
CA THR A 413 -6.85 -11.82 -0.12
C THR A 413 -6.92 -11.17 1.26
N VAL A 414 -6.42 -9.95 1.36
CA VAL A 414 -6.41 -9.14 2.59
C VAL A 414 -7.03 -7.77 2.29
N PRO A 415 -8.07 -7.34 3.04
CA PRO A 415 -8.69 -6.02 2.89
C PRO A 415 -7.74 -4.86 3.24
N GLU A 416 -7.95 -3.69 2.62
CA GLU A 416 -7.14 -2.47 2.84
C GLU A 416 -6.98 -2.14 4.33
N HIS A 417 -8.07 -2.13 5.11
CA HIS A 417 -7.99 -1.79 6.53
C HIS A 417 -7.12 -2.77 7.34
N VAL A 418 -7.22 -4.09 7.09
CA VAL A 418 -6.39 -5.10 7.77
C VAL A 418 -4.91 -4.90 7.45
N VAL A 419 -4.59 -4.63 6.18
CA VAL A 419 -3.21 -4.35 5.74
C VAL A 419 -2.66 -3.13 6.48
N HIS A 420 -3.42 -2.03 6.49
CA HIS A 420 -2.97 -0.77 7.09
C HIS A 420 -2.93 -0.81 8.61
N ASP A 421 -3.88 -1.47 9.29
CA ASP A 421 -3.87 -1.61 10.75
C ASP A 421 -2.68 -2.44 11.24
N ARG A 422 -2.38 -3.55 10.56
CA ARG A 422 -1.20 -4.36 10.90
C ARG A 422 0.10 -3.63 10.64
N TYR A 423 0.22 -2.97 9.49
CA TYR A 423 1.41 -2.20 9.16
C TYR A 423 1.63 -1.07 10.17
N ARG A 424 0.55 -0.36 10.55
CA ARG A 424 0.56 0.65 11.60
C ARG A 424 1.01 0.07 12.94
N ALA A 425 0.44 -1.06 13.36
CA ALA A 425 0.80 -1.69 14.63
C ALA A 425 2.29 -2.06 14.71
N LEU A 426 2.87 -2.56 13.62
CA LEU A 426 4.30 -2.87 13.54
C LEU A 426 5.16 -1.60 13.65
N CYS A 427 4.83 -0.55 12.91
CA CYS A 427 5.55 0.73 13.00
C CYS A 427 5.43 1.37 14.40
N THR A 428 4.23 1.37 14.98
CA THR A 428 4.00 1.88 16.34
C THR A 428 4.80 1.08 17.37
N ALA A 429 4.88 -0.25 17.23
CA ALA A 429 5.68 -1.09 18.12
C ALA A 429 7.18 -0.71 18.09
N ARG A 430 7.72 -0.35 16.92
CA ARG A 430 9.12 0.10 16.76
C ARG A 430 9.40 1.45 17.44
N LEU A 431 8.37 2.27 17.60
CA LEU A 431 8.47 3.59 18.21
C LEU A 431 8.14 3.58 19.71
N LYS A 432 7.73 2.42 20.24
CA LYS A 432 7.37 2.27 21.66
C LYS A 432 8.53 2.65 22.56
N GLY A 433 8.26 3.50 23.55
CA GLY A 433 9.26 4.02 24.48
C GLY A 433 10.15 5.12 23.92
N ARG A 434 10.02 5.46 22.62
CA ARG A 434 10.74 6.58 21.98
C ARG A 434 9.82 7.78 21.76
N ILE A 435 8.58 7.52 21.36
CA ILE A 435 7.52 8.51 21.17
C ILE A 435 6.29 8.03 21.94
N ASP A 436 5.61 8.96 22.62
CA ASP A 436 4.34 8.65 23.29
C ASP A 436 3.29 8.23 22.25
N GLY A 437 2.51 7.19 22.60
CA GLY A 437 1.54 6.57 21.70
C GLY A 437 0.47 7.53 21.19
N ASP A 438 0.11 8.56 21.97
CA ASP A 438 -0.92 9.53 21.57
C ASP A 438 -0.50 10.34 20.34
N TRP A 439 0.79 10.70 20.23
CA TRP A 439 1.34 11.39 19.06
C TRP A 439 1.36 10.50 17.81
N LEU A 440 1.33 9.18 17.98
CA LEU A 440 1.34 8.23 16.87
C LEU A 440 -0.05 8.08 16.25
N VAL A 441 -1.14 8.29 17.01
CA VAL A 441 -2.53 7.97 16.60
C VAL A 441 -3.00 8.72 15.36
N HIS A 442 -2.59 9.97 15.17
CA HIS A 442 -3.00 10.78 14.00
C HIS A 442 -1.97 10.84 12.90
N LEU A 443 -0.83 10.18 13.09
CA LEU A 443 0.26 10.22 12.12
C LEU A 443 -0.14 9.41 10.86
N PRO A 444 -0.18 10.01 9.66
CA PRO A 444 -0.48 9.25 8.46
C PRO A 444 0.61 8.20 8.22
N MET A 445 0.25 7.09 7.57
CA MET A 445 1.17 5.94 7.42
C MET A 445 2.54 6.29 6.80
N PRO A 446 2.65 7.13 5.75
CA PRO A 446 3.96 7.53 5.22
C PRO A 446 4.84 8.22 6.27
N GLN A 447 4.28 9.17 7.03
CA GLN A 447 5.00 9.89 8.09
C GLN A 447 5.34 8.97 9.25
N LEU A 448 4.46 8.02 9.60
CA LEU A 448 4.75 7.02 10.62
C LEU A 448 5.94 6.14 10.22
N ARG A 449 6.01 5.71 8.95
CA ARG A 449 7.16 4.93 8.46
C ARG A 449 8.43 5.75 8.38
N GLU A 450 8.37 6.99 7.89
CA GLU A 450 9.51 7.92 7.87
C GLU A 450 10.06 8.10 9.29
N MET A 451 9.18 8.25 10.29
CA MET A 451 9.60 8.36 11.67
C MET A 451 10.28 7.09 12.18
N VAL A 452 9.80 5.89 11.84
CA VAL A 452 10.51 4.63 12.15
C VAL A 452 11.94 4.66 11.57
N GLN A 453 12.11 5.10 10.32
CA GLN A 453 13.42 5.19 9.66
C GLN A 453 14.38 6.17 10.36
N MET A 454 13.86 7.24 10.98
CA MET A 454 14.69 8.18 11.74
C MET A 454 15.33 7.54 12.98
N PHE A 455 14.78 6.43 13.47
CA PHE A 455 15.20 5.73 14.68
C PHE A 455 16.02 4.45 14.42
N GLU A 456 16.19 4.06 13.15
CA GLU A 456 17.06 3.00 12.61
C GLU A 456 18.43 3.62 12.24
#